data_AF-A0A6M0IT11-F1
#
_entry.id   AF-A0A6M0IT11-F1
#
_cell.length_a   1.000
_cell.length_b   1.000
_cell.length_c   1.000
_cell.angle_alpha   90.00
_cell.angle_beta   90.00
_cell.angle_gamma   90.00
#
_symmetry.space_group_name_H-M   'P 1'
#
loop_
_entity.id
_entity.type
_entity.pdbx_description
1 polymer ?
#
loop_
_entity_poly.entity_id
_entity_poly.type
_entity_poly.pdbx_seq_one_letter_code
_entity_poly.pdbx_strand_id
1 'polypeptide(L)'
;MNFWKKLIITSILTFAVFFTQGIIDHLPAHAALHKFSFNGEQANGYFIFDDSIRGGAPIRPDMLSEYDGSVVEYAVNIGDEISEQGSQSPERATHDEARTIVTLLRPELVKASPNLPKDSPQDDEFILFVPKVARQSKYALSVRFRYPENTFHNSVAQPKNVPNQALMSVHPYWNFPITMGKVKFEQPVKTSIEDIFSLPKNQYDGVGASN
;
A
#
# COMPACT_ATOMS: atom_id res chain seq x y z
N MET A 1 -58.42 26.01 12.24
CA MET A 1 -57.88 24.77 11.63
C MET A 1 -56.54 24.93 10.90
N ASN A 2 -55.81 26.05 11.06
CA ASN A 2 -54.57 26.32 10.29
C ASN A 2 -53.29 26.42 11.14
N PHE A 3 -53.39 26.31 12.47
CA PHE A 3 -52.23 26.39 13.38
C PHE A 3 -51.56 25.02 13.58
N TRP A 4 -52.37 23.97 13.74
CA TRP A 4 -51.90 22.59 13.90
C TRP A 4 -51.18 22.02 12.67
N LYS A 5 -51.53 22.47 11.45
CA LYS A 5 -50.85 22.06 10.22
C LYS A 5 -49.44 22.63 10.09
N LYS A 6 -49.16 23.80 10.69
CA LYS A 6 -47.83 24.42 10.63
C LYS A 6 -46.82 23.75 11.57
N LEU A 7 -47.26 23.27 12.74
CA LEU A 7 -46.41 22.55 13.69
C LEU A 7 -45.95 21.17 13.16
N ILE A 8 -46.80 20.48 12.40
CA ILE A 8 -46.47 19.16 11.84
C ILE A 8 -45.41 19.27 10.73
N ILE A 9 -45.48 20.31 9.88
CA ILE A 9 -44.54 20.49 8.76
C ILE A 9 -43.14 20.87 9.27
N THR A 10 -43.04 21.70 10.31
CA THR A 10 -41.73 22.11 10.86
C THR A 10 -41.01 20.95 11.57
N SER A 11 -41.75 20.00 12.18
CA SER A 11 -41.17 18.84 12.88
C SER A 11 -40.61 17.77 11.92
N ILE A 12 -41.20 17.63 10.73
CA ILE A 12 -40.73 16.67 9.71
C ILE A 12 -39.43 17.17 9.06
N LEU A 13 -39.27 18.50 8.89
CA LEU A 13 -38.05 19.06 8.30
C LEU A 13 -36.82 18.92 9.20
N THR A 14 -36.97 19.08 10.53
CA THR A 14 -35.85 18.89 11.47
C THR A 14 -35.40 17.44 11.58
N PHE A 15 -36.31 16.47 11.51
CA PHE A 15 -35.93 15.05 11.48
C PHE A 15 -35.15 14.66 10.23
N ALA A 16 -35.49 15.22 9.06
CA ALA A 16 -34.78 14.95 7.81
C ALA A 16 -33.33 15.48 7.83
N VAL A 17 -33.10 16.66 8.41
CA VAL A 17 -31.75 17.26 8.52
C VAL A 17 -30.87 16.49 9.50
N PHE A 18 -31.42 16.02 10.63
CA PHE A 18 -30.66 15.19 11.58
C PHE A 18 -30.37 13.78 11.06
N PHE A 19 -31.26 13.20 10.24
CA PHE A 19 -30.99 11.90 9.60
C PHE A 19 -29.89 11.99 8.53
N THR A 20 -29.81 13.09 7.78
CA THR A 20 -28.72 13.28 6.80
C THR A 20 -27.37 13.57 7.45
N GLN A 21 -27.34 14.28 8.59
CA GLN A 21 -26.09 14.54 9.31
C GLN A 21 -25.56 13.28 10.00
N GLY A 22 -26.44 12.49 10.64
CA GLY A 22 -26.05 11.29 11.38
C GLY A 22 -25.58 10.10 10.51
N ILE A 23 -25.95 10.05 9.23
CA ILE A 23 -25.49 9.01 8.30
C ILE A 23 -24.12 9.36 7.69
N ILE A 24 -23.78 10.65 7.55
CA ILE A 24 -22.49 11.08 6.99
C ILE A 24 -21.36 10.92 8.03
N ASP A 25 -21.63 11.15 9.32
CA ASP A 25 -20.62 11.09 10.38
C ASP A 25 -20.34 9.66 10.91
N HIS A 26 -21.10 8.66 10.45
CA HIS A 26 -21.01 7.26 10.92
C HIS A 26 -20.84 6.23 9.82
N LEU A 27 -20.45 6.63 8.60
CA LEU A 27 -19.79 5.65 7.74
C LEU A 27 -18.54 5.19 8.50
N PRO A 28 -18.40 3.89 8.83
CA PRO A 28 -17.14 3.40 9.38
C PRO A 28 -16.05 3.87 8.43
N ALA A 29 -14.91 4.33 8.95
CA ALA A 29 -13.74 4.59 8.12
C ALA A 29 -13.45 3.27 7.36
N HIS A 30 -13.93 3.18 6.12
CA HIS A 30 -13.71 2.02 5.29
C HIS A 30 -12.20 1.97 5.10
N ALA A 31 -11.60 0.80 5.23
CA ALA A 31 -10.21 0.58 4.84
C ALA A 31 -10.02 1.23 3.45
N ALA A 32 -9.20 2.29 3.38
CA ALA A 32 -8.98 2.95 2.12
C ALA A 32 -7.99 2.09 1.36
N LEU A 33 -8.51 1.33 0.42
CA LEU A 33 -7.66 0.61 -0.53
C LEU A 33 -7.12 1.63 -1.51
N HIS A 34 -5.82 1.56 -1.77
CA HIS A 34 -5.13 2.43 -2.70
C HIS A 34 -4.49 1.58 -3.78
N LYS A 35 -4.65 1.97 -5.04
CA LYS A 35 -3.91 1.34 -6.15
C LYS A 35 -2.70 2.18 -6.48
N PHE A 36 -1.52 1.64 -6.24
CA PHE A 36 -0.30 2.16 -6.84
C PHE A 36 -0.14 1.54 -8.23
N SER A 37 0.00 2.36 -9.27
CA SER A 37 0.27 1.91 -10.63
C SER A 37 1.57 2.49 -11.16
N PHE A 38 2.26 1.73 -12.01
CA PHE A 38 3.47 2.20 -12.69
C PHE A 38 3.49 1.78 -14.16
N ASN A 39 4.07 2.63 -15.01
CA ASN A 39 4.18 2.40 -16.44
C ASN A 39 5.42 3.08 -17.04
N GLY A 40 6.28 2.29 -17.68
CA GLY A 40 7.44 2.69 -18.45
C GLY A 40 7.59 1.80 -19.68
N GLU A 41 8.60 2.07 -20.50
CA GLU A 41 8.79 1.41 -21.81
C GLU A 41 8.86 -0.12 -21.71
N GLN A 42 9.55 -0.62 -20.70
CA GLN A 42 9.78 -2.06 -20.48
C GLN A 42 9.23 -2.54 -19.14
N ALA A 43 8.44 -1.74 -18.45
CA ALA A 43 7.95 -2.08 -17.12
C ALA A 43 6.57 -1.52 -16.85
N ASN A 44 5.63 -2.37 -16.46
CA ASN A 44 4.31 -1.92 -16.04
C ASN A 44 3.76 -2.84 -14.95
N GLY A 45 2.81 -2.31 -14.20
CA GLY A 45 2.15 -3.08 -13.16
C GLY A 45 1.42 -2.21 -12.17
N TYR A 46 0.95 -2.86 -11.11
CA TYR A 46 0.27 -2.22 -10.01
C TYR A 46 0.37 -3.07 -8.74
N PHE A 47 0.05 -2.46 -7.62
CA PHE A 47 -0.36 -3.17 -6.42
C PHE A 47 -1.43 -2.38 -5.67
N ILE A 48 -2.36 -3.11 -5.07
CA ILE A 48 -3.44 -2.58 -4.24
C ILE A 48 -3.05 -2.80 -2.79
N PHE A 49 -3.05 -1.75 -1.99
CA PHE A 49 -2.70 -1.83 -0.57
C PHE A 49 -3.77 -1.24 0.35
N ASP A 50 -3.92 -1.84 1.52
CA ASP A 50 -4.78 -1.39 2.62
C ASP A 50 -3.98 -0.47 3.57
N ASP A 51 -4.35 0.80 3.62
CA ASP A 51 -3.70 1.81 4.47
C ASP A 51 -4.11 1.77 5.95
N SER A 52 -5.06 0.90 6.31
CA SER A 52 -5.47 0.68 7.70
C SER A 52 -4.54 -0.28 8.45
N ILE A 53 -3.69 -1.02 7.72
CA ILE A 53 -2.70 -1.91 8.30
C ILE A 53 -1.64 -1.08 9.04
N ARG A 54 -1.38 -1.44 10.28
CA ARG A 54 -0.36 -0.76 11.08
C ARG A 54 1.02 -1.25 10.69
N GLY A 55 1.92 -0.32 10.43
CA GLY A 55 3.33 -0.62 10.18
C GLY A 55 3.98 -1.29 11.39
N GLY A 56 4.79 -2.32 11.12
CA GLY A 56 5.62 -2.98 12.10
C GLY A 56 6.84 -2.14 12.50
N ALA A 57 7.50 -2.56 13.58
CA ALA A 57 8.81 -2.02 13.94
C ALA A 57 9.84 -2.39 12.85
N PRO A 58 10.79 -1.51 12.54
CA PRO A 58 11.78 -1.76 11.51
C PRO A 58 12.67 -2.96 11.84
N ILE A 59 12.76 -3.91 10.89
CA ILE A 59 13.58 -5.13 11.04
C ILE A 59 15.07 -4.83 10.78
N ARG A 60 15.36 -3.74 10.05
CA ARG A 60 16.72 -3.25 9.82
C ARG A 60 16.75 -1.74 10.02
N PRO A 61 17.90 -1.17 10.41
CA PRO A 61 18.04 0.27 10.58
C PRO A 61 17.67 1.11 9.35
N ASP A 62 17.95 0.60 8.14
CA ASP A 62 17.69 1.24 6.84
C ASP A 62 16.25 1.09 6.35
N MET A 63 15.45 0.28 7.04
CA MET A 63 14.02 0.13 6.79
C MET A 63 13.28 0.87 7.89
N LEU A 64 12.25 1.66 7.57
CA LEU A 64 11.60 2.45 8.60
C LEU A 64 10.19 1.98 8.93
N SER A 65 9.45 1.44 7.95
CA SER A 65 8.18 0.77 8.23
C SER A 65 7.82 -0.30 7.19
N GLU A 66 7.41 -1.46 7.69
CA GLU A 66 6.95 -2.62 6.90
C GLU A 66 5.51 -2.94 7.29
N TYR A 67 4.66 -3.16 6.28
CA TYR A 67 3.21 -3.31 6.48
C TYR A 67 2.78 -4.72 6.12
N ASP A 68 3.02 -5.70 7.00
CA ASP A 68 2.76 -7.12 6.74
C ASP A 68 1.33 -7.36 6.24
N GLY A 69 1.21 -8.07 5.11
CA GLY A 69 -0.08 -8.39 4.48
C GLY A 69 -0.91 -7.19 4.04
N SER A 70 -0.29 -6.03 3.85
CA SER A 70 -0.97 -4.83 3.35
C SER A 70 -1.35 -4.91 1.88
N VAL A 71 -0.70 -5.76 1.07
CA VAL A 71 -0.98 -5.84 -0.36
C VAL A 71 -2.05 -6.89 -0.62
N VAL A 72 -3.20 -6.42 -1.10
CA VAL A 72 -4.36 -7.26 -1.45
C VAL A 72 -4.12 -7.97 -2.77
N GLU A 73 -3.54 -7.27 -3.74
CA GLU A 73 -3.34 -7.76 -5.10
C GLU A 73 -2.16 -7.02 -5.74
N TYR A 74 -1.39 -7.70 -6.60
CA TYR A 74 -0.35 -7.07 -7.40
C TYR A 74 -0.16 -7.77 -8.75
N ALA A 75 0.35 -7.01 -9.71
CA ALA A 75 0.86 -7.52 -10.97
C ALA A 75 2.10 -6.69 -11.37
N VAL A 76 3.15 -7.36 -11.82
CA VAL A 76 4.44 -6.76 -12.19
C VAL A 76 4.90 -7.43 -13.48
N ASN A 77 5.11 -6.64 -14.52
CA ASN A 77 5.66 -7.10 -15.80
C ASN A 77 6.89 -6.27 -16.17
N ILE A 78 8.04 -6.92 -16.33
CA ILE A 78 9.33 -6.33 -16.70
C ILE A 78 9.87 -7.02 -17.96
N GLY A 79 9.70 -6.36 -19.11
CA GLY A 79 10.02 -6.90 -20.42
C GLY A 79 9.43 -8.30 -20.61
N ASP A 80 10.24 -9.20 -21.19
CA ASP A 80 9.91 -10.63 -21.32
C ASP A 80 10.54 -11.49 -20.20
N GLU A 81 11.21 -10.87 -19.23
CA GLU A 81 12.03 -11.59 -18.23
C GLU A 81 11.28 -11.89 -16.93
N ILE A 82 10.43 -10.96 -16.48
CA ILE A 82 9.73 -11.08 -15.19
C ILE A 82 8.26 -10.77 -15.42
N SER A 83 7.41 -11.77 -15.17
CA SER A 83 5.96 -11.58 -15.05
C SER A 83 5.53 -12.25 -13.74
N GLU A 84 5.03 -11.44 -12.82
CA GLU A 84 4.64 -11.90 -11.49
C GLU A 84 3.35 -11.24 -11.06
N GLN A 85 2.42 -12.05 -10.56
CA GLN A 85 1.14 -11.59 -10.07
C GLN A 85 0.72 -12.41 -8.86
N GLY A 86 -0.07 -11.81 -7.98
CA GLY A 86 -0.58 -12.52 -6.83
C GLY A 86 -1.64 -11.73 -6.10
N SER A 87 -2.39 -12.45 -5.27
CA SER A 87 -3.37 -11.90 -4.36
C SER A 87 -3.14 -12.43 -2.96
N GLN A 88 -3.65 -11.69 -1.98
CA GLN A 88 -3.71 -12.12 -0.60
C GLN A 88 -4.57 -13.39 -0.48
N SER A 89 -4.18 -14.30 0.42
CA SER A 89 -4.86 -15.55 0.69
C SER A 89 -5.18 -15.68 2.19
N PRO A 90 -6.42 -16.05 2.57
CA PRO A 90 -6.75 -16.28 3.98
C PRO A 90 -6.02 -17.49 4.59
N GLU A 91 -5.45 -18.37 3.76
CA GLU A 91 -4.74 -19.58 4.20
C GLU A 91 -3.26 -19.31 4.53
N ARG A 92 -2.74 -18.12 4.17
CA ARG A 92 -1.34 -17.76 4.35
C ARG A 92 -1.18 -16.88 5.58
N ALA A 93 -0.09 -17.08 6.33
CA ALA A 93 0.25 -16.20 7.44
C ALA A 93 0.50 -14.78 6.91
N THR A 94 0.12 -13.74 7.69
CA THR A 94 0.30 -12.33 7.31
C THR A 94 1.75 -12.00 6.94
N HIS A 95 2.72 -12.60 7.63
CA HIS A 95 4.15 -12.43 7.35
C HIS A 95 4.64 -13.15 6.08
N ASP A 96 3.81 -13.95 5.43
CA ASP A 96 4.13 -14.60 4.16
C ASP A 96 3.46 -13.90 2.99
N GLU A 97 2.59 -12.92 3.28
CA GLU A 97 1.90 -12.11 2.28
C GLU A 97 2.76 -10.98 1.71
N ALA A 98 2.40 -10.58 0.49
CA ALA A 98 2.95 -9.38 -0.13
C ALA A 98 2.65 -8.15 0.74
N ARG A 99 3.57 -7.20 0.72
CA ARG A 99 3.50 -6.01 1.58
C ARG A 99 4.12 -4.81 0.93
N THR A 100 3.72 -3.64 1.41
CA THR A 100 4.44 -2.40 1.16
C THR A 100 5.50 -2.16 2.22
N ILE A 101 6.61 -1.55 1.82
CA ILE A 101 7.64 -1.02 2.72
C ILE A 101 7.86 0.45 2.34
N VAL A 102 8.00 1.31 3.36
CA VAL A 102 8.39 2.72 3.18
C VAL A 102 9.75 2.91 3.84
N THR A 103 10.70 3.44 3.07
CA THR A 103 12.05 3.73 3.56
C THR A 103 12.42 5.17 3.27
N LEU A 104 13.03 5.82 4.24
CA LEU A 104 13.66 7.12 4.09
C LEU A 104 15.15 6.88 4.30
N LEU A 105 15.93 6.88 3.23
CA LEU A 105 17.34 6.48 3.28
C LEU A 105 18.21 7.60 3.85
N ARG A 106 17.98 7.95 5.12
CA ARG A 106 18.60 9.12 5.75
C ARG A 106 19.45 8.76 6.95
N PRO A 107 20.77 9.03 6.93
CA PRO A 107 21.65 8.77 8.07
C PRO A 107 21.15 9.38 9.39
N GLU A 108 20.47 10.53 9.36
CA GLU A 108 19.94 11.21 10.54
C GLU A 108 18.64 10.61 11.08
N LEU A 109 17.80 10.02 10.23
CA LEU A 109 16.58 9.32 10.64
C LEU A 109 16.89 7.87 11.03
N VAL A 110 17.90 7.30 10.38
CA VAL A 110 18.43 5.97 10.63
C VAL A 110 19.47 6.04 11.75
N LYS A 111 19.01 6.28 12.98
CA LYS A 111 19.87 6.27 14.19
C LYS A 111 20.62 4.95 14.42
N ALA A 112 20.28 3.88 13.70
CA ALA A 112 20.73 2.53 13.99
C ALA A 112 21.63 1.88 12.92
N SER A 113 21.97 2.55 11.80
CA SER A 113 22.85 1.95 10.78
C SER A 113 24.23 2.60 10.83
N PRO A 114 25.15 2.13 11.70
CA PRO A 114 26.53 2.61 11.72
C PRO A 114 27.27 2.39 10.39
N ASN A 115 26.63 1.69 9.43
CA ASN A 115 27.18 1.30 8.14
C ASN A 115 26.48 1.97 6.95
N LEU A 116 25.54 2.91 7.11
CA LEU A 116 25.11 3.72 5.97
C LEU A 116 26.22 4.77 5.71
N PRO A 117 26.93 4.73 4.57
CA PRO A 117 27.85 5.79 4.21
C PRO A 117 27.14 7.15 4.25
N LYS A 118 27.83 8.21 4.70
CA LYS A 118 27.28 9.58 4.65
C LYS A 118 26.86 10.00 3.24
N ASP A 119 27.47 9.39 2.23
CA ASP A 119 27.21 9.64 0.82
C ASP A 119 26.13 8.70 0.23
N SER A 120 25.38 8.00 1.09
CA SER A 120 24.26 7.18 0.63
C SER A 120 23.19 8.04 -0.04
N PRO A 121 22.53 7.56 -1.09
CA PRO A 121 21.38 8.23 -1.68
C PRO A 121 20.34 8.53 -0.60
N GLN A 122 19.89 9.78 -0.53
CA GLN A 122 18.87 10.26 0.41
C GLN A 122 17.46 10.07 -0.14
N ASP A 123 17.28 9.06 -1.01
CA ASP A 123 16.03 8.82 -1.71
C ASP A 123 14.95 8.34 -0.73
N ASP A 124 13.72 8.79 -0.97
CA ASP A 124 12.53 8.24 -0.31
C ASP A 124 12.02 7.09 -1.20
N GLU A 125 11.85 5.88 -0.64
CA GLU A 125 11.41 4.71 -1.42
C GLU A 125 10.06 4.17 -0.96
N PHE A 126 9.21 3.87 -1.93
CA PHE A 126 8.04 3.02 -1.74
C PHE A 126 8.30 1.68 -2.41
N ILE A 127 8.06 0.58 -1.71
CA ILE A 127 8.53 -0.73 -2.14
C ILE A 127 7.37 -1.71 -2.10
N LEU A 128 7.18 -2.45 -3.19
CA LEU A 128 6.45 -3.72 -3.18
C LEU A 128 7.43 -4.84 -2.82
N PHE A 129 7.16 -5.55 -1.74
CA PHE A 129 7.90 -6.74 -1.34
C PHE A 129 6.99 -7.97 -1.41
N VAL A 130 7.44 -8.98 -2.16
CA VAL A 130 6.73 -10.26 -2.28
C VAL A 130 7.61 -11.36 -1.68
N PRO A 131 7.23 -11.92 -0.52
CA PRO A 131 8.00 -12.97 0.14
C PRO A 131 8.14 -14.23 -0.70
N LYS A 132 9.21 -14.99 -0.48
CA LYS A 132 9.48 -16.26 -1.15
C LYS A 132 8.29 -17.25 -1.12
N VAL A 133 7.52 -17.24 -0.02
CA VAL A 133 6.34 -18.10 0.17
C VAL A 133 5.20 -17.66 -0.76
N ALA A 134 4.87 -16.37 -0.81
CA ALA A 134 3.90 -15.83 -1.75
C ALA A 134 4.27 -16.08 -3.21
N ARG A 135 5.57 -16.02 -3.53
CA ARG A 135 6.10 -16.29 -4.88
C ARG A 135 6.17 -17.77 -5.26
N GLN A 136 6.03 -18.68 -4.28
CA GLN A 136 6.38 -20.09 -4.44
C GLN A 136 7.78 -20.28 -5.04
N SER A 137 8.72 -19.44 -4.60
CA SER A 137 10.07 -19.33 -5.15
C SER A 137 11.11 -19.50 -4.05
N LYS A 138 12.37 -19.75 -4.44
CA LYS A 138 13.51 -19.75 -3.51
C LYS A 138 13.80 -18.35 -2.96
N TYR A 139 13.45 -17.31 -3.71
CA TYR A 139 13.81 -15.93 -3.41
C TYR A 139 12.57 -15.04 -3.32
N ALA A 140 12.67 -13.94 -2.57
CA ALA A 140 11.70 -12.86 -2.57
C ALA A 140 11.92 -11.90 -3.75
N LEU A 141 10.89 -11.13 -4.08
CA LEU A 141 10.93 -10.03 -5.05
C LEU A 141 10.87 -8.70 -4.30
N SER A 142 11.77 -7.78 -4.65
CA SER A 142 11.65 -6.35 -4.32
C SER A 142 11.43 -5.56 -5.60
N VAL A 143 10.38 -4.77 -5.64
CA VAL A 143 10.21 -3.69 -6.63
C VAL A 143 10.25 -2.38 -5.88
N ARG A 144 11.25 -1.55 -6.15
CA ARG A 144 11.51 -0.31 -5.42
C ARG A 144 11.22 0.87 -6.32
N PHE A 145 10.49 1.85 -5.81
CA PHE A 145 10.21 3.12 -6.48
C PHE A 145 10.91 4.22 -5.71
N ARG A 146 12.01 4.71 -6.27
CA ARG A 146 12.83 5.78 -5.67
C ARG A 146 12.32 7.15 -6.12
N TYR A 147 12.08 8.01 -5.15
CA TYR A 147 11.68 9.39 -5.33
C TYR A 147 12.73 10.34 -4.76
N PRO A 148 12.74 11.62 -5.19
CA PRO A 148 13.60 12.62 -4.60
C PRO A 148 13.46 12.69 -3.07
N GLU A 149 14.53 13.07 -2.40
CA GLU A 149 14.53 13.34 -0.97
C GLU A 149 13.35 14.26 -0.57
N ASN A 150 12.74 14.00 0.58
CA ASN A 150 11.62 14.75 1.15
C ASN A 150 10.27 14.57 0.46
N THR A 151 10.16 13.65 -0.50
CA THR A 151 8.87 13.27 -1.10
C THR A 151 7.86 12.82 -0.05
N PHE A 152 8.28 12.08 0.99
CA PHE A 152 7.38 11.60 2.04
C PHE A 152 7.42 12.45 3.32
N HIS A 153 8.07 13.62 3.30
CA HIS A 153 8.09 14.56 4.42
C HIS A 153 8.48 13.93 5.78
N ASN A 154 9.48 13.05 5.79
CA ASN A 154 9.92 12.29 6.96
C ASN A 154 8.86 11.34 7.55
N SER A 155 7.76 11.11 6.82
CA SER A 155 6.74 10.14 7.18
C SER A 155 7.09 8.77 6.62
N VAL A 156 6.85 7.75 7.45
CA VAL A 156 7.00 6.34 7.07
C VAL A 156 5.64 5.69 6.82
N ALA A 157 4.56 6.48 6.91
CA ALA A 157 3.21 6.06 6.54
C ALA A 157 3.16 5.67 5.06
N GLN A 158 2.32 4.69 4.72
CA GLN A 158 2.03 4.39 3.31
C GLN A 158 1.57 5.67 2.59
N PRO A 159 2.23 6.05 1.49
CA PRO A 159 1.92 7.30 0.80
C PRO A 159 0.55 7.21 0.13
N LYS A 160 -0.22 8.30 0.20
CA LYS A 160 -1.49 8.45 -0.53
C LYS A 160 -1.33 9.21 -1.85
N ASN A 161 -0.18 9.85 -2.01
CA ASN A 161 0.20 10.59 -3.20
C ASN A 161 1.70 10.39 -3.42
N VAL A 162 2.09 10.35 -4.69
CA VAL A 162 3.49 10.28 -5.12
C VAL A 162 3.71 11.21 -6.30
N PRO A 163 4.95 11.67 -6.54
CA PRO A 163 5.33 12.25 -7.81
C PRO A 163 4.92 11.34 -8.97
N ASN A 164 4.65 11.93 -10.13
CA ASN A 164 4.21 11.18 -11.31
C ASN A 164 5.34 10.39 -12.00
N GLN A 165 6.55 10.39 -11.42
CA GLN A 165 7.73 9.72 -11.93
C GLN A 165 8.58 9.20 -10.77
N ALA A 166 9.08 7.98 -10.91
CA ALA A 166 10.03 7.35 -10.00
C ALA A 166 11.17 6.71 -10.79
N LEU A 167 12.32 6.52 -10.16
CA LEU A 167 13.32 5.57 -10.65
C LEU A 167 12.98 4.19 -10.07
N MET A 168 12.54 3.27 -10.92
CA MET A 168 12.17 1.93 -10.50
C MET A 168 13.37 1.00 -10.57
N SER A 169 13.63 0.21 -9.53
CA SER A 169 14.59 -0.89 -9.55
C SER A 169 13.96 -2.22 -9.11
N VAL A 170 14.38 -3.32 -9.74
CA VAL A 170 13.80 -4.65 -9.51
C VAL A 170 14.88 -5.65 -9.08
N HIS A 171 14.60 -6.34 -7.97
CA HIS A 171 15.47 -7.34 -7.34
C HIS A 171 14.71 -8.67 -7.18
N PRO A 172 14.75 -9.56 -8.19
CA PRO A 172 13.95 -10.80 -8.18
C PRO A 172 14.60 -11.95 -7.40
N TYR A 173 15.83 -11.77 -6.89
CA TYR A 173 16.59 -12.80 -6.17
C TYR A 173 16.95 -12.37 -4.75
N TRP A 174 16.05 -11.67 -4.06
CA TRP A 174 16.29 -11.21 -2.70
C TRP A 174 16.22 -12.39 -1.72
N ASN A 175 17.33 -12.69 -1.04
CA ASN A 175 17.35 -13.55 0.15
C ASN A 175 17.16 -12.69 1.41
N PHE A 176 15.92 -12.26 1.69
CA PHE A 176 15.60 -11.37 2.80
C PHE A 176 15.78 -12.05 4.18
N PRO A 177 16.29 -11.36 5.22
CA PRO A 177 16.86 -10.00 5.24
C PRO A 177 18.38 -9.96 4.99
N ILE A 178 18.95 -11.03 4.42
CA ILE A 178 20.40 -11.26 4.33
C ILE A 178 21.03 -10.47 3.17
N THR A 179 20.55 -10.66 1.94
CA THR A 179 21.14 -10.04 0.72
C THR A 179 20.09 -9.68 -0.33
N MET A 180 20.09 -8.43 -0.80
CA MET A 180 19.13 -7.93 -1.81
C MET A 180 19.30 -8.53 -3.22
N GLY A 181 20.41 -9.22 -3.49
CA GLY A 181 20.71 -9.76 -4.82
C GLY A 181 21.06 -8.67 -5.85
N LYS A 182 21.36 -9.05 -7.09
CA LYS A 182 21.68 -8.10 -8.17
C LYS A 182 20.40 -7.43 -8.68
N VAL A 183 20.49 -6.13 -8.97
CA VAL A 183 19.48 -5.39 -9.73
C VAL A 183 19.36 -6.04 -11.12
N LYS A 184 18.13 -6.29 -11.57
CA LYS A 184 17.84 -6.83 -12.90
C LYS A 184 17.26 -5.80 -13.86
N PHE A 185 16.59 -4.81 -13.31
CA PHE A 185 15.98 -3.74 -14.07
C PHE A 185 16.14 -2.44 -13.29
N GLU A 186 16.50 -1.36 -13.98
CA GLU A 186 16.50 -0.01 -13.42
C GLU A 186 16.19 1.01 -14.52
N GLN A 187 15.01 1.63 -14.46
CA GLN A 187 14.60 2.68 -15.41
C GLN A 187 13.58 3.64 -14.78
N PRO A 188 13.46 4.87 -15.32
CA PRO A 188 12.36 5.76 -14.97
C PRO A 188 11.01 5.16 -15.38
N VAL A 189 10.00 5.27 -14.51
CA VAL A 189 8.61 4.90 -14.78
C VAL A 189 7.69 6.02 -14.36
N LYS A 190 6.53 6.14 -15.03
CA LYS A 190 5.43 6.97 -14.55
C LYS A 190 4.69 6.27 -13.42
N THR A 191 4.31 6.99 -12.39
CA THR A 191 3.67 6.44 -11.18
C THR A 191 2.40 7.20 -10.84
N SER A 192 1.44 6.52 -10.22
CA SER A 192 0.22 7.13 -9.70
C SER A 192 -0.34 6.34 -8.53
N ILE A 193 -1.04 7.02 -7.62
CA ILE A 193 -1.86 6.40 -6.58
C ILE A 193 -3.30 6.89 -6.77
N GLU A 194 -4.25 5.97 -6.72
CA GLU A 194 -5.69 6.26 -6.77
C GLU A 194 -6.42 5.51 -5.65
N ASP A 195 -7.40 6.19 -5.04
CA ASP A 195 -8.31 5.57 -4.07
C ASP A 195 -9.20 4.54 -4.79
N ILE A 196 -9.26 3.33 -4.27
CA ILE A 196 -10.22 2.30 -4.67
C ILE A 196 -11.29 2.21 -3.58
N PHE A 197 -12.50 2.63 -3.91
CA PHE A 197 -13.64 2.40 -3.04
C PHE A 197 -13.96 0.90 -3.03
N SER A 198 -13.69 0.22 -1.91
CA SER A 198 -14.25 -1.09 -1.66
C SER A 198 -15.74 -0.93 -1.35
N LEU A 199 -16.60 -1.63 -2.11
CA LEU A 199 -17.99 -1.81 -1.71
C LEU A 199 -18.05 -2.51 -0.34
N PRO A 200 -19.05 -2.24 0.50
CA PRO A 200 -19.14 -2.80 1.85
C PRO A 200 -19.06 -4.33 1.83
N LYS A 201 -18.29 -4.87 2.78
CA LYS A 201 -17.91 -6.29 2.99
C LYS A 201 -19.06 -7.31 3.16
N ASN A 202 -20.31 -6.95 2.86
CA ASN A 202 -21.50 -7.78 3.08
C ASN A 202 -21.84 -8.70 1.90
N GLN A 203 -20.84 -9.36 1.28
CA GLN A 203 -21.13 -10.35 0.23
C GLN A 203 -20.31 -11.64 0.30
N TYR A 204 -19.51 -11.86 1.34
CA TYR A 204 -18.76 -13.13 1.51
C TYR A 204 -19.22 -13.99 2.70
N ASP A 205 -20.05 -13.49 3.61
CA ASP A 205 -20.66 -14.29 4.69
C ASP A 205 -22.07 -14.74 4.27
N GLY A 206 -22.16 -15.65 3.31
CA GLY A 206 -23.47 -15.99 2.75
C GLY A 206 -23.61 -17.27 1.94
N VAL A 207 -22.68 -18.22 2.00
CA VAL A 207 -22.95 -19.59 1.52
C VAL A 207 -22.15 -20.58 2.35
N GLY A 208 -22.75 -21.13 3.42
CA GLY A 208 -22.07 -22.13 4.23
C GLY A 208 -22.82 -22.63 5.47
N ALA A 209 -24.15 -22.68 5.44
CA ALA A 209 -24.92 -23.41 6.44
C ALA A 209 -26.27 -23.86 5.85
N SER A 210 -26.30 -25.04 5.24
CA SER A 210 -27.43 -26.00 5.26
C SER A 210 -27.15 -27.15 4.29
N ASN A 211 -26.74 -28.29 4.85
CA ASN A 211 -27.48 -29.57 4.81
C ASN A 211 -26.71 -30.63 5.60
#